data_AF-A0A927MKL4-F1
#
_entry.id   AF-A0A927MKL4-F1
#
_cell.length_a   1.000
_cell.length_b   1.000
_cell.length_c   1.000
_cell.angle_alpha   90.00
_cell.angle_beta   90.00
_cell.angle_gamma   90.00
#
_symmetry.space_group_name_H-M   'P 1'
#
loop_
_entity.id
_entity.type
_entity.pdbx_description
1 polymer ?
#
loop_
_entity_poly.entity_id
_entity_poly.type
_entity_poly.pdbx_seq_one_letter_code
_entity_poly.pdbx_strand_id
1 'polypeptide(L)' 'MIQIGLTGWGDHPDVYHPSSSAKEKLIDYSAHFPIVELDSTFYALYTWVWENDYSQENVPLLP' A
#
# COMPACT_ATOMS: atom_id res chain seq x y z
N MET A 1 -18.33 11.53 -10.60
CA MET A 1 -18.48 10.23 -9.90
C MET A 1 -18.01 10.44 -8.47
N ILE A 2 -18.71 9.89 -7.46
CA ILE A 2 -18.35 10.00 -6.04
C ILE A 2 -17.99 8.59 -5.54
N GLN A 3 -16.88 8.44 -4.83
CA GLN A 3 -16.43 7.19 -4.21
C GLN A 3 -16.28 7.38 -2.70
N ILE A 4 -16.58 6.33 -1.93
CA ILE A 4 -16.57 6.34 -0.47
C ILE A 4 -15.69 5.16 -0.01
N GLY A 5 -14.86 5.40 0.99
CA GLY A 5 -13.96 4.42 1.59
C GLY A 5 -13.56 4.82 3.01
N LEU A 6 -12.71 3.99 3.63
CA LEU A 6 -12.21 4.16 4.99
C LEU A 6 -10.72 4.56 5.00
N THR A 7 -10.25 5.02 6.15
CA THR A 7 -8.85 5.44 6.39
C THR A 7 -7.92 4.24 6.68
N GLY A 8 -8.04 3.17 5.88
CA GLY A 8 -7.35 1.89 6.05
C GLY A 8 -8.26 0.66 6.02
N TRP A 9 -7.67 -0.54 6.06
CA TRP A 9 -8.38 -1.84 6.01
C TRP A 9 -8.06 -2.77 7.20
N GLY A 10 -7.35 -2.27 8.21
CA GLY A 10 -6.88 -3.11 9.33
C GLY A 10 -7.87 -3.22 10.49
N ASP A 11 -8.56 -2.12 10.80
CA ASP A 11 -9.14 -1.85 12.12
C ASP A 11 -10.67 -1.76 12.12
N HIS A 12 -11.31 -2.45 11.17
CA HIS A 12 -12.76 -2.46 10.99
C HIS A 12 -13.34 -3.87 11.12
N PRO A 13 -13.38 -4.48 12.32
CA PRO A 13 -13.78 -5.88 12.50
C PRO A 13 -15.18 -6.22 11.97
N ASP A 14 -16.10 -5.24 11.99
CA ASP A 14 -17.50 -5.43 11.57
C ASP A 14 -17.68 -5.66 10.06
N VAL A 15 -16.69 -5.28 9.24
CA VAL A 15 -16.75 -5.45 7.77
C VAL A 15 -15.98 -6.68 7.28
N TYR A 16 -15.44 -7.50 8.18
CA TYR A 16 -14.64 -8.67 7.84
C TYR A 16 -15.28 -9.97 8.35
N HIS A 17 -14.95 -11.07 7.69
CA HIS A 17 -15.30 -12.37 8.22
C HIS A 17 -14.47 -12.65 9.50
N PRO A 18 -15.04 -13.26 10.55
CA PRO A 18 -14.32 -13.49 11.82
C PRO A 18 -13.06 -14.35 11.67
N SER A 19 -12.97 -15.15 10.60
CA SER A 19 -11.83 -16.02 10.30
C SER A 19 -10.80 -15.41 9.36
N SER A 20 -10.98 -14.17 8.89
CA SER A 20 -10.08 -13.55 7.92
C SER A 20 -8.72 -13.26 8.54
N SER A 21 -7.67 -13.78 7.92
CA SER A 21 -6.31 -13.46 8.33
C SER A 21 -5.97 -12.02 7.98
N ALA A 22 -4.93 -11.46 8.64
CA ALA A 22 -4.48 -10.10 8.38
C ALA A 22 -4.10 -9.85 6.90
N LYS A 23 -3.66 -10.88 6.17
CA LYS A 23 -3.32 -10.79 4.74
C LYS A 23 -4.55 -10.74 3.84
N GLU A 24 -5.66 -11.31 4.28
CA GLU A 24 -6.91 -11.39 3.51
C GLU A 24 -7.79 -10.15 3.72
N LYS A 25 -7.59 -9.39 4.81
CA LYS A 25 -8.41 -8.21 5.13
C LYS A 25 -8.54 -7.18 4.00
N LEU A 26 -7.49 -6.97 3.19
CA LEU A 26 -7.58 -6.05 2.05
C LEU A 26 -8.50 -6.60 0.94
N ILE A 27 -8.43 -7.91 0.69
CA ILE A 27 -9.29 -8.58 -0.28
C ILE A 27 -10.75 -8.50 0.20
N ASP A 28 -11.00 -8.80 1.46
CA ASP A 28 -12.35 -8.73 2.04
C ASP A 28 -12.89 -7.30 2.09
N TYR A 29 -12.03 -6.32 2.38
CA TYR A 29 -12.39 -4.91 2.32
C TYR A 29 -12.89 -4.52 0.92
N SER A 30 -12.21 -4.99 -0.14
CA SER A 30 -12.55 -4.67 -1.53
C SER A 30 -13.93 -5.16 -1.97
N ALA A 31 -14.53 -6.11 -1.24
CA ALA A 31 -15.90 -6.56 -1.48
C ALA A 31 -16.95 -5.52 -1.03
N HIS A 32 -16.57 -4.56 -0.18
CA HIS A 32 -17.47 -3.57 0.42
C HIS A 32 -17.27 -2.16 -0.14
N PHE A 33 -16.01 -1.74 -0.29
CA PHE A 33 -15.66 -0.37 -0.69
C PHE A 33 -14.74 -0.36 -1.91
N PRO A 34 -14.99 0.55 -2.88
CA PRO A 34 -14.19 0.63 -4.11
C PRO A 34 -12.87 1.39 -3.93
N ILE A 35 -12.64 2.03 -2.77
CA ILE A 35 -11.44 2.85 -2.50
C ILE A 35 -11.06 2.75 -1.02
N VAL A 36 -9.78 2.94 -0.72
CA VAL A 36 -9.21 2.99 0.64
C VAL A 36 -8.08 4.01 0.69
N GLU A 37 -7.91 4.69 1.82
CA GLU A 37 -6.73 5.54 2.07
C GLU A 37 -5.53 4.68 2.48
N LEU A 38 -4.32 5.12 2.09
CA LEU A 38 -3.07 4.42 2.40
C LEU A 38 -2.06 5.40 3.03
N ASP A 39 -1.90 5.30 4.35
CA ASP A 39 -0.97 6.15 5.13
C ASP A 39 0.41 5.50 5.36
N SER A 40 0.94 4.80 4.35
CA SER A 40 2.19 4.01 4.53
C SER A 40 3.46 4.86 4.56
N THR A 41 3.48 6.00 3.87
CA THR A 41 4.69 6.80 3.63
C THR A 41 5.06 7.75 4.76
N PHE A 42 4.21 7.89 5.77
CA PHE A 42 4.47 8.77 6.91
C PHE A 42 5.54 8.18 7.86
N TYR A 43 5.61 6.85 8.00
CA TYR A 43 6.53 6.17 8.93
C TYR A 43 7.61 5.33 8.25
N ALA A 44 7.42 4.93 6.98
CA ALA A 44 8.42 4.18 6.23
C ALA A 44 8.38 4.58 4.76
N LEU A 45 9.56 4.89 4.19
CA LEU A 45 9.68 4.94 2.74
C LEU A 45 9.40 3.53 2.22
N TYR A 46 8.43 3.39 1.32
CA TYR A 46 8.31 2.17 0.54
C TYR A 46 9.62 2.03 -0.24
N THR A 47 10.41 1.02 0.10
CA THR A 47 11.60 0.68 -0.69
C THR A 47 11.10 0.25 -2.07
N TRP A 48 11.19 1.19 -3.02
CA TRP A 48 11.25 0.84 -4.42
C TRP A 48 12.56 0.11 -4.59
N VAL A 49 12.48 -1.21 -4.68
CA VAL A 49 13.58 -2.05 -5.11
C VAL A 49 13.91 -1.62 -6.55
N TRP A 50 14.96 -0.80 -6.69
CA TRP A 50 15.79 -0.78 -7.89
C TRP A 50 16.72 -2.00 -7.77
N GLU A 51 16.19 -3.22 -7.92
CA GLU A 51 17.05 -4.39 -8.05
C GLU A 51 17.74 -4.28 -9.43
N ASN A 52 19.00 -3.85 -9.41
CA ASN A 52 20.02 -4.14 -10.42
C ASN A 52 20.00 -3.42 -11.79
N ASP A 53 20.00 -2.08 -11.87
CA ASP A 53 20.43 -1.47 -13.15
C ASP A 53 21.20 -0.13 -13.11
N TYR A 54 21.46 0.46 -11.93
CA TYR A 54 22.17 1.75 -11.85
C TYR A 54 23.50 1.72 -11.07
N SER A 55 24.21 0.58 -11.08
CA SER A 55 25.54 0.50 -10.46
C SER A 55 26.70 0.44 -11.45
N GLN A 56 26.51 0.64 -12.76
CA GLN A 56 27.59 0.55 -13.76
C GLN A 56 27.54 1.58 -14.90
N GLU A 57 27.17 2.85 -14.67
CA GLU A 57 27.59 3.92 -15.59
C GLU A 57 28.20 5.10 -14.83
N ASN A 58 29.49 5.31 -15.07
CA ASN A 58 30.28 6.48 -14.67
C ASN A 58 29.55 7.77 -15.06
N VAL A 59 28.91 8.43 -14.09
CA VAL A 59 28.48 9.81 -14.24
C VAL A 59 29.73 10.69 -14.13
N PRO A 60 30.16 11.41 -15.19
CA PRO A 60 31.27 12.33 -15.07
C PRO A 60 30.84 13.48 -14.15
N LEU A 61 31.66 13.77 -13.14
CA LEU A 61 31.49 14.99 -12.36
C LEU A 61 31.69 16.18 -13.30
N LEU A 62 30.60 16.85 -13.66
CA LEU A 62 30.64 18.16 -14.29
C LEU A 62 31.12 19.20 -13.25
N PRO A 63 31.85 20.23 -13.69
CA PRO A 63 32.73 21.05 -12.85
C PRO A 63 32.03 21.82 -11.72
#